data_AF-A0ABD2RF93-F1
#
_entry.id   AF-A0ABD2RF93-F1
#
_cell.length_a   1.000
_cell.length_b   1.000
_cell.length_c   1.000
_cell.angle_alpha   90.00
_cell.angle_beta   90.00
_cell.angle_gamma   90.00
#
_symmetry.space_group_name_H-M   'P 1'
#
loop_
_entity.id
_entity.type
_entity.pdbx_description
1 polymer ?
#
loop_
_entity_poly.entity_id
_entity_poly.type
_entity_poly.pdbx_seq_one_letter_code
_entity_poly.pdbx_strand_id
1 'polypeptide(L)'
;MDKIRKPSHAGSWYTDNPQELAEQLDGWLRAAGLAKSSDVRGVIAPHAGYSYSGRAAAYAFGNIDPTNISRIFLLGPSHHYYTPKCALSRATVYKTPIGDLPIDEEVNDELKATGHFEYMDLRVDEAEHSMEMHLPYLAKVFQGYPVKIVPILVGALSAESEALYGRLLAKYVDDSKNFFSVSSDFCHWGSSSKMDKIRKPSHAGSWYTDNPQELAEQLDGWLRAAGLAKSSDVRGVIAPHAGYSYSGRAAAYAFGNIDPTNISRIFLLGPSHHYYTPKCALSRATVYKTPIGDLPIDEEVNDELKATGHFEYMDLRVDEAEHSMEMHLPYLAKVFQGYPVKIVPILVGALSAESEALYGRLLAKYVDDSKNFFSVSSDFCHWGSRFNYMHYDKSHGAIYKSIEVLDKMGMDIIETGDPDAFKQYLSETDNTICGRHPISVFLHMLKNSSTKIKIRFLRYEQSSQCKSMRDSSVSYASAVGKVDG
;
A
#
# COMPACT_ATOMS: atom_id res chain seq x y z
N MET A 1 -19.65 -29.48 32.75
CA MET A 1 -19.40 -28.08 33.12
C MET A 1 -19.82 -27.24 31.94
N ASP A 2 -20.80 -26.37 32.13
CA ASP A 2 -21.26 -25.48 31.06
C ASP A 2 -20.10 -24.62 30.56
N LYS A 3 -19.86 -24.66 29.25
CA LYS A 3 -18.89 -23.79 28.61
C LYS A 3 -19.63 -22.52 28.25
N ILE A 4 -19.38 -21.46 28.99
CA ILE A 4 -20.13 -20.19 28.86
C ILE A 4 -19.30 -19.23 28.01
N ARG A 5 -19.88 -18.67 26.94
CA ARG A 5 -19.29 -17.50 26.25
C ARG A 5 -19.78 -16.23 26.94
N LYS A 6 -18.86 -15.42 27.44
CA LYS A 6 -19.19 -14.13 28.08
C LYS A 6 -19.51 -13.04 27.03
N PRO A 7 -20.27 -12.00 27.40
CA PRO A 7 -20.46 -10.83 26.55
C PRO A 7 -19.20 -9.94 26.66
N SER A 8 -18.16 -10.27 25.90
CA SER A 8 -16.84 -9.64 25.98
C SER A 8 -16.82 -8.18 25.49
N HIS A 9 -17.83 -7.76 24.72
CA HIS A 9 -17.94 -6.42 24.16
C HIS A 9 -19.00 -5.54 24.87
N ALA A 10 -19.70 -6.08 25.87
CA ALA A 10 -20.53 -5.28 26.77
C ALA A 10 -19.66 -4.30 27.57
N GLY A 11 -20.14 -3.07 27.74
CA GLY A 11 -19.43 -1.96 28.38
C GLY A 11 -18.45 -1.23 27.45
N SER A 12 -18.25 -1.69 26.21
CA SER A 12 -17.36 -1.04 25.23
C SER A 12 -18.03 -0.78 23.87
N TRP A 13 -18.72 -1.77 23.31
CA TRP A 13 -19.41 -1.63 22.01
C TRP A 13 -20.92 -1.40 22.17
N TYR A 14 -21.47 -1.81 23.31
CA TYR A 14 -22.83 -1.55 23.77
C TYR A 14 -22.81 -1.48 25.31
N THR A 15 -23.82 -0.86 25.93
CA THR A 15 -23.86 -0.74 27.40
C THR A 15 -24.00 -2.12 28.06
N ASP A 16 -23.26 -2.35 29.14
CA ASP A 16 -23.37 -3.55 29.98
C ASP A 16 -24.51 -3.45 31.00
N ASN A 17 -25.15 -2.26 31.12
CA ASN A 17 -26.33 -2.07 31.94
C ASN A 17 -27.58 -2.69 31.28
N PRO A 18 -28.19 -3.72 31.89
CA PRO A 18 -29.33 -4.42 31.30
C PRO A 18 -30.54 -3.53 31.02
N GLN A 19 -30.84 -2.58 31.92
CA GLN A 19 -32.00 -1.71 31.79
C GLN A 19 -31.78 -0.70 30.65
N GLU A 20 -30.61 -0.06 30.61
CA GLU A 20 -30.27 0.90 29.56
C GLU A 20 -30.26 0.23 28.17
N LEU A 21 -29.66 -0.96 28.08
CA LEU A 21 -29.62 -1.72 26.83
C LEU A 21 -31.03 -2.09 26.35
N ALA A 22 -31.88 -2.58 27.26
CA ALA A 22 -33.25 -2.95 26.94
C ALA A 22 -34.07 -1.74 26.45
N GLU A 23 -33.99 -0.61 27.14
CA GLU A 23 -34.69 0.64 26.79
C GLU A 23 -34.22 1.20 25.45
N GLN A 24 -32.91 1.16 25.20
CA GLN A 24 -32.30 1.63 23.94
C GLN A 24 -32.77 0.79 22.75
N LEU A 25 -32.71 -0.55 22.87
CA LEU A 25 -33.18 -1.47 21.83
C LEU A 25 -34.68 -1.31 21.57
N ASP A 26 -35.49 -1.21 22.63
CA ASP A 26 -36.93 -0.93 22.53
C ASP A 26 -37.20 0.39 21.78
N GLY A 27 -36.43 1.43 22.09
CA GLY A 27 -36.52 2.72 21.43
C GLY A 27 -36.24 2.62 19.93
N TRP A 28 -35.17 1.93 19.53
CA TRP A 28 -34.80 1.78 18.13
C TRP A 28 -35.75 0.87 17.35
N LEU A 29 -36.18 -0.26 17.94
CA LEU A 29 -37.16 -1.16 17.32
C LEU A 29 -38.51 -0.47 17.09
N ARG A 30 -38.99 0.32 18.06
CA ARG A 30 -40.20 1.14 17.89
C ARG A 30 -40.01 2.21 16.81
N ALA A 31 -38.87 2.90 16.81
CA ALA A 31 -38.58 3.96 15.85
C ALA A 31 -38.48 3.45 14.40
N ALA A 32 -38.05 2.20 14.20
CA ALA A 32 -38.05 1.57 12.88
C ALA A 32 -39.47 1.45 12.28
N GLY A 33 -40.52 1.38 13.12
CA GLY A 33 -41.92 1.45 12.69
C GLY A 33 -42.37 0.30 11.79
N LEU A 34 -41.71 -0.86 11.85
CA LEU A 34 -41.96 -1.99 10.96
C LEU A 34 -43.05 -2.92 11.52
N ALA A 35 -43.93 -3.38 10.64
CA ALA A 35 -44.89 -4.43 10.96
C ALA A 35 -44.17 -5.78 11.08
N LYS A 36 -44.57 -6.59 12.08
CA LYS A 36 -44.08 -7.95 12.24
C LYS A 36 -44.66 -8.86 11.15
N SER A 37 -43.83 -9.76 10.60
CA SER A 37 -44.27 -10.72 9.59
C SER A 37 -43.68 -12.11 9.86
N SER A 38 -44.53 -13.13 9.80
CA SER A 38 -44.16 -14.55 9.86
C SER A 38 -43.37 -15.02 8.64
N ASP A 39 -43.36 -14.24 7.56
CA ASP A 39 -42.64 -14.55 6.32
C ASP A 39 -41.16 -14.16 6.40
N VAL A 40 -40.75 -13.42 7.43
CA VAL A 40 -39.35 -13.03 7.63
C VAL A 40 -38.57 -14.21 8.20
N ARG A 41 -37.78 -14.86 7.35
CA ARG A 41 -37.02 -16.09 7.69
C ARG A 41 -35.52 -15.85 7.85
N GLY A 42 -35.07 -14.62 7.64
CA GLY A 42 -33.72 -14.21 7.96
C GLY A 42 -33.52 -12.71 7.82
N VAL A 43 -32.41 -12.23 8.36
CA VAL A 43 -31.99 -10.84 8.34
C VAL A 43 -30.50 -10.73 8.03
N ILE A 44 -30.13 -9.62 7.41
CA ILE A 44 -28.74 -9.18 7.29
C ILE A 44 -28.64 -7.86 8.04
N ALA A 45 -27.73 -7.76 9.00
CA ALA A 45 -27.56 -6.56 9.82
C ALA A 45 -26.08 -6.27 10.11
N PRO A 46 -25.73 -4.99 10.37
CA PRO A 46 -24.37 -4.57 10.70
C PRO A 46 -23.94 -4.98 12.12
N HIS A 47 -22.62 -5.07 12.32
CA HIS A 47 -21.95 -5.45 13.57
C HIS A 47 -20.88 -4.47 14.06
N ALA A 48 -20.92 -3.19 13.66
CA ALA A 48 -20.17 -2.16 14.37
C ALA A 48 -20.75 -1.91 15.78
N GLY A 49 -20.06 -1.12 16.62
CA GLY A 49 -20.59 -0.72 17.94
C GLY A 49 -21.95 -0.01 17.84
N TYR A 50 -22.79 -0.15 18.87
CA TYR A 50 -24.20 0.28 18.86
C TYR A 50 -24.39 1.79 18.68
N SER A 51 -23.39 2.59 19.05
CA SER A 51 -23.37 4.02 18.74
C SER A 51 -23.37 4.33 17.23
N TYR A 52 -22.86 3.41 16.41
CA TYR A 52 -22.76 3.54 14.95
C TYR A 52 -23.85 2.75 14.21
N SER A 53 -23.99 1.47 14.53
CA SER A 53 -24.80 0.51 13.76
C SER A 53 -26.16 0.21 14.40
N GLY A 54 -26.32 0.49 15.70
CA GLY A 54 -27.44 0.00 16.50
C GLY A 54 -28.78 0.37 15.89
N ARG A 55 -28.98 1.63 15.51
CA ARG A 55 -30.22 2.10 14.86
C ARG A 55 -30.47 1.45 13.50
N ALA A 56 -29.43 1.21 12.72
CA ALA A 56 -29.57 0.56 11.40
C ALA A 56 -29.98 -0.91 11.57
N ALA A 57 -29.36 -1.63 12.51
CA ALA A 57 -29.72 -3.00 12.83
C ALA A 57 -31.20 -3.14 13.25
N ALA A 58 -31.79 -2.14 13.91
CA ALA A 58 -33.20 -2.15 14.28
C ALA A 58 -34.16 -2.28 13.08
N TYR A 59 -33.79 -1.77 11.89
CA TYR A 59 -34.60 -1.95 10.68
C TYR A 59 -34.57 -3.38 10.15
N ALA A 60 -33.54 -4.17 10.47
CA ALA A 60 -33.48 -5.58 10.14
C ALA A 60 -34.26 -6.41 11.19
N PHE A 61 -34.00 -6.20 12.48
CA PHE A 61 -34.65 -6.97 13.55
C PHE A 61 -36.11 -6.56 13.83
N GLY A 62 -36.50 -5.36 13.42
CA GLY A 62 -37.80 -4.75 13.70
C GLY A 62 -38.98 -5.48 13.10
N ASN A 63 -38.84 -6.20 12.00
CA ASN A 63 -39.93 -6.89 11.30
C ASN A 63 -40.09 -8.39 11.68
N ILE A 64 -39.22 -8.93 12.53
CA ILE A 64 -39.23 -10.36 12.88
C ILE A 64 -40.43 -10.69 13.78
N ASP A 65 -41.25 -11.65 13.35
CA ASP A 65 -42.24 -12.34 14.19
C ASP A 65 -41.59 -13.59 14.84
N PRO A 66 -41.41 -13.60 16.17
CA PRO A 66 -40.72 -14.70 16.86
C PRO A 66 -41.58 -15.96 17.07
N THR A 67 -42.88 -15.92 16.81
CA THR A 67 -43.85 -16.93 17.30
C THR A 67 -43.61 -18.36 16.81
N ASN A 68 -43.13 -18.54 15.58
CA ASN A 68 -42.90 -19.87 14.99
C ASN A 68 -41.42 -20.26 14.87
N ILE A 69 -40.51 -19.48 15.46
CA ILE A 69 -39.07 -19.72 15.35
C ILE A 69 -38.58 -20.40 16.63
N SER A 70 -37.87 -21.53 16.48
CA SER A 70 -37.24 -22.24 17.60
C SER A 70 -35.72 -22.30 17.50
N ARG A 71 -35.14 -21.99 16.33
CA ARG A 71 -33.70 -22.07 16.09
C ARG A 71 -33.20 -20.93 15.23
N ILE A 72 -32.08 -20.35 15.62
CA ILE A 72 -31.46 -19.21 14.92
C ILE A 72 -30.04 -19.59 14.50
N PHE A 73 -29.78 -19.65 13.19
CA PHE A 73 -28.43 -19.76 12.64
C PHE A 73 -27.81 -18.37 12.60
N LEU A 74 -26.78 -18.14 13.41
CA LEU A 74 -26.09 -16.86 13.51
C LEU A 74 -24.77 -16.97 12.77
N LEU A 75 -24.68 -16.35 11.60
CA LEU A 75 -23.49 -16.37 10.75
C LEU A 75 -22.77 -15.03 10.91
N GLY A 76 -21.47 -15.05 11.23
CA GLY A 76 -20.66 -13.85 11.27
C GLY A 76 -19.26 -14.10 10.71
N PRO A 77 -18.64 -13.12 10.02
CA PRO A 77 -17.28 -13.26 9.51
C PRO A 77 -16.27 -13.33 10.67
N SER A 78 -15.15 -13.99 10.41
CA SER A 78 -13.99 -13.98 11.30
C SER A 78 -13.10 -12.76 11.07
N HIS A 79 -12.91 -11.93 12.10
CA HIS A 79 -11.98 -10.79 12.09
C HIS A 79 -10.65 -11.09 12.75
N HIS A 80 -10.64 -11.98 13.75
CA HIS A 80 -9.48 -12.19 14.62
C HIS A 80 -8.77 -13.52 14.37
N TYR A 81 -9.37 -14.43 13.62
CA TYR A 81 -8.87 -15.78 13.44
C TYR A 81 -8.94 -16.24 11.98
N TYR A 82 -7.79 -16.48 11.37
CA TYR A 82 -7.75 -17.03 10.02
C TYR A 82 -8.08 -18.52 10.05
N THR A 83 -9.09 -18.93 9.29
CA THR A 83 -9.38 -20.33 8.98
C THR A 83 -10.01 -20.43 7.59
N PRO A 84 -9.67 -21.43 6.77
CA PRO A 84 -10.31 -21.66 5.48
C PRO A 84 -11.65 -22.42 5.60
N LYS A 85 -12.22 -22.53 6.81
CA LYS A 85 -13.44 -23.29 7.11
C LYS A 85 -14.46 -22.44 7.88
N CYS A 86 -15.67 -22.96 8.03
CA CYS A 86 -16.61 -22.46 9.03
C CYS A 86 -16.36 -23.15 10.37
N ALA A 87 -16.46 -22.39 11.46
CA ALA A 87 -16.22 -22.88 12.80
C ALA A 87 -17.46 -22.73 13.70
N LEU A 88 -17.70 -23.73 14.55
CA LEU A 88 -18.84 -23.84 15.45
C LEU A 88 -18.40 -23.53 16.88
N SER A 89 -19.32 -23.04 17.70
CA SER A 89 -19.02 -22.80 19.12
C SER A 89 -18.96 -24.11 19.91
N ARG A 90 -18.04 -24.16 20.88
CA ARG A 90 -18.02 -25.18 21.95
C ARG A 90 -18.80 -24.76 23.18
N ALA A 91 -19.30 -23.52 23.23
CA ALA A 91 -20.10 -23.05 24.34
C ALA A 91 -21.47 -23.75 24.36
N THR A 92 -22.09 -23.82 25.53
CA THR A 92 -23.47 -24.30 25.70
C THR A 92 -24.45 -23.13 25.75
N VAL A 93 -23.96 -21.92 26.03
CA VAL A 93 -24.75 -20.70 26.12
C VAL A 93 -23.90 -19.47 25.80
N TYR A 94 -24.50 -18.53 25.07
CA TYR A 94 -23.97 -17.18 24.89
C TYR A 94 -24.71 -16.24 25.84
N LYS A 95 -23.98 -15.61 26.76
CA LYS A 95 -24.56 -14.64 27.69
C LYS A 95 -24.70 -13.26 27.05
N THR A 96 -25.78 -12.56 27.38
CA THR A 96 -25.96 -11.13 27.09
C THR A 96 -26.47 -10.42 28.34
N PRO A 97 -26.37 -9.08 28.45
CA PRO A 97 -26.91 -8.36 29.60
C PRO A 97 -28.42 -8.53 29.79
N ILE A 98 -29.18 -8.84 28.74
CA ILE A 98 -30.65 -8.81 28.72
C ILE A 98 -31.32 -10.17 28.46
N GLY A 99 -30.53 -11.24 28.35
CA GLY A 99 -31.04 -12.60 28.16
C GLY A 99 -29.98 -13.55 27.63
N ASP A 100 -29.90 -14.74 28.21
CA ASP A 100 -28.98 -15.79 27.78
C ASP A 100 -29.54 -16.53 26.56
N LEU A 101 -28.68 -16.85 25.60
CA LEU A 101 -29.04 -17.55 24.36
C LEU A 101 -28.40 -18.96 24.36
N PRO A 102 -29.18 -20.03 24.59
CA PRO A 102 -28.65 -21.40 24.62
C PRO A 102 -28.25 -21.86 23.21
N ILE A 103 -27.18 -22.65 23.12
CA ILE A 103 -26.71 -23.21 21.85
C ILE A 103 -27.44 -24.52 21.53
N ASP A 104 -27.75 -24.75 20.25
CA ASP A 104 -28.24 -26.05 19.78
C ASP A 104 -27.07 -27.01 19.53
N GLU A 105 -26.62 -27.66 20.60
CA GLU A 105 -25.47 -28.57 20.58
C GLU A 105 -25.69 -29.76 19.62
N GLU A 106 -26.92 -30.25 19.48
CA GLU A 106 -27.26 -31.35 18.57
C GLU A 106 -26.97 -30.96 17.10
N VAL A 107 -27.35 -29.74 16.71
CA VAL A 107 -27.08 -29.22 15.37
C VAL A 107 -25.59 -28.91 15.17
N ASN A 108 -24.90 -28.43 16.21
CA ASN A 108 -23.44 -28.25 16.14
C ASN A 108 -22.75 -29.60 15.88
N ASP A 109 -23.12 -30.66 16.60
CA ASP A 109 -22.54 -31.99 16.41
C ASP A 109 -22.87 -32.55 15.02
N GLU A 110 -24.10 -32.35 14.54
CA GLU A 110 -24.50 -32.72 13.17
C GLU A 110 -23.67 -32.01 12.10
N LEU A 111 -23.50 -30.69 12.21
CA LEU A 111 -22.67 -29.90 11.30
C LEU A 111 -21.19 -30.32 11.40
N LYS A 112 -20.69 -30.58 12.61
CA LYS A 112 -19.31 -31.04 12.85
C LYS A 112 -19.05 -32.40 12.20
N ALA A 113 -20.03 -33.30 12.22
CA ALA A 113 -19.96 -34.66 11.66
C ALA A 113 -19.84 -34.67 10.13
N THR A 114 -20.22 -33.59 9.44
CA THR A 114 -19.99 -33.43 7.99
C THR A 114 -18.50 -33.42 7.60
N GLY A 115 -17.59 -33.20 8.57
CA GLY A 115 -16.15 -33.09 8.33
C GLY A 115 -15.69 -31.73 7.79
N HIS A 116 -16.62 -30.86 7.41
CA HIS A 116 -16.31 -29.54 6.85
C HIS A 116 -16.16 -28.47 7.92
N PHE A 117 -16.93 -28.56 9.01
CA PHE A 117 -16.86 -27.61 10.12
C PHE A 117 -15.77 -27.98 11.12
N GLU A 118 -15.17 -26.96 11.73
CA GLU A 118 -14.30 -27.09 12.91
C GLU A 118 -14.95 -26.50 14.16
N TYR A 119 -14.32 -26.69 15.31
CA TYR A 119 -14.76 -26.05 16.55
C TYR A 119 -13.84 -24.88 16.89
N MET A 120 -14.43 -23.74 17.23
CA MET A 120 -13.69 -22.59 17.74
C MET A 120 -13.14 -22.87 19.15
N ASP A 121 -11.97 -22.33 19.43
CA ASP A 121 -11.53 -22.14 20.81
C ASP A 121 -12.36 -21.05 21.47
N LEU A 122 -12.68 -21.19 22.77
CA LEU A 122 -13.53 -20.24 23.49
C LEU A 122 -12.97 -18.81 23.45
N ARG A 123 -11.64 -18.66 23.44
CA ARG A 123 -10.99 -17.34 23.31
C ARG A 123 -11.21 -16.70 21.95
N VAL A 124 -11.23 -17.49 20.87
CA VAL A 124 -11.53 -16.99 19.51
C VAL A 124 -12.98 -16.55 19.45
N ASP A 125 -13.86 -17.38 20.01
CA ASP A 125 -15.29 -17.11 20.08
C ASP A 125 -15.60 -15.81 20.85
N GLU A 126 -14.98 -15.62 22.02
CA GLU A 126 -15.10 -14.39 22.82
C GLU A 126 -14.39 -13.18 22.19
N ALA A 127 -13.33 -13.37 21.40
CA ALA A 127 -12.68 -12.26 20.70
C ALA A 127 -13.50 -11.75 19.51
N GLU A 128 -14.35 -12.60 18.91
CA GLU A 128 -15.13 -12.20 17.74
C GLU A 128 -16.33 -11.32 18.12
N HIS A 129 -16.40 -10.13 17.52
CA HIS A 129 -17.46 -9.16 17.76
C HIS A 129 -18.61 -9.28 16.74
N SER A 130 -18.36 -9.84 15.55
CA SER A 130 -19.32 -9.87 14.44
C SER A 130 -20.64 -10.52 14.84
N MET A 131 -20.58 -11.71 15.43
CA MET A 131 -21.77 -12.40 15.93
C MET A 131 -22.31 -11.73 17.20
N GLU A 132 -21.45 -11.19 18.06
CA GLU A 132 -21.86 -10.63 19.35
C GLU A 132 -22.80 -9.44 19.21
N MET A 133 -22.58 -8.55 18.22
CA MET A 133 -23.42 -7.37 18.04
C MET A 133 -24.88 -7.72 17.69
N HIS A 134 -25.16 -8.94 17.21
CA HIS A 134 -26.51 -9.40 16.97
C HIS A 134 -27.19 -9.96 18.23
N LEU A 135 -26.42 -10.42 19.23
CA LEU A 135 -26.96 -11.17 20.36
C LEU A 135 -27.95 -10.37 21.21
N PRO A 136 -27.72 -9.09 21.59
CA PRO A 136 -28.72 -8.33 22.33
C PRO A 136 -30.03 -8.14 21.55
N TYR A 137 -29.96 -7.89 20.25
CA TYR A 137 -31.15 -7.82 19.40
C TYR A 137 -31.92 -9.15 19.38
N LEU A 138 -31.23 -10.28 19.24
CA LEU A 138 -31.85 -11.60 19.30
C LEU A 138 -32.48 -11.87 20.67
N ALA A 139 -31.75 -11.63 21.77
CA ALA A 139 -32.26 -11.78 23.12
C ALA A 139 -33.50 -10.91 23.36
N LYS A 140 -33.54 -9.70 22.78
CA LYS A 140 -34.68 -8.77 22.90
C LYS A 140 -35.89 -9.20 22.08
N VAL A 141 -35.70 -9.51 20.80
CA VAL A 141 -36.79 -9.87 19.88
C VAL A 141 -37.45 -11.19 20.27
N PHE A 142 -36.65 -12.16 20.74
CA PHE A 142 -37.11 -13.49 21.14
C PHE A 142 -37.37 -13.60 22.65
N GLN A 143 -37.44 -12.47 23.37
CA GLN A 143 -37.74 -12.46 24.80
C GLN A 143 -39.09 -13.15 25.05
N GLY A 144 -39.08 -14.21 25.87
CA GLY A 144 -40.27 -15.00 26.19
C GLY A 144 -40.55 -16.17 25.23
N TYR A 145 -39.71 -16.38 24.20
CA TYR A 145 -39.82 -17.51 23.27
C TYR A 145 -38.67 -18.50 23.48
N PRO A 146 -38.92 -19.82 23.45
CA PRO A 146 -37.88 -20.82 23.60
C PRO A 146 -37.09 -20.97 22.29
N VAL A 147 -35.96 -20.28 22.19
CA VAL A 147 -35.06 -20.34 21.03
C VAL A 147 -33.69 -20.86 21.41
N LYS A 148 -33.07 -21.62 20.50
CA LYS A 148 -31.65 -21.96 20.53
C LYS A 148 -30.90 -21.30 19.37
N ILE A 149 -29.62 -21.01 19.55
CA ILE A 149 -28.76 -20.45 18.50
C ILE A 149 -27.76 -21.49 17.99
N VAL A 150 -27.37 -21.36 16.72
CA VAL A 150 -26.29 -22.11 16.07
C VAL A 150 -25.28 -21.07 15.56
N PRO A 151 -24.28 -20.68 16.39
CA PRO A 151 -23.26 -19.72 15.99
C PRO A 151 -22.27 -20.36 15.01
N ILE A 152 -22.11 -19.75 13.84
CA ILE A 152 -21.23 -20.19 12.78
C ILE A 152 -20.31 -19.02 12.42
N LEU A 153 -19.05 -19.14 12.83
CA LEU A 153 -18.00 -18.24 12.39
C LEU A 153 -17.60 -18.60 10.96
N VAL A 154 -17.75 -17.67 10.03
CA VAL A 154 -17.42 -17.84 8.63
C VAL A 154 -15.99 -17.38 8.40
N GLY A 155 -15.11 -18.32 8.06
CA GLY A 155 -13.70 -18.07 7.77
C GLY A 155 -13.45 -17.47 6.38
N ALA A 156 -12.18 -17.51 5.95
CA ALA A 156 -11.74 -17.10 4.62
C ALA A 156 -12.01 -18.21 3.59
N LEU A 157 -13.25 -18.24 3.07
CA LEU A 157 -13.71 -19.29 2.16
C LEU A 157 -13.39 -18.97 0.69
N SER A 158 -13.16 -20.01 -0.12
CA SER A 158 -13.20 -19.90 -1.59
C SER A 158 -14.65 -19.96 -2.09
N ALA A 159 -14.92 -19.52 -3.32
CA ALA A 159 -16.25 -19.60 -3.92
C ALA A 159 -16.82 -21.04 -3.94
N GLU A 160 -15.97 -22.05 -4.18
CA GLU A 160 -16.37 -23.45 -4.13
C GLU A 160 -16.75 -23.88 -2.70
N SER A 161 -16.02 -23.36 -1.71
CA SER A 161 -16.27 -23.63 -0.29
C SER A 161 -17.54 -22.94 0.19
N GLU A 162 -17.78 -21.69 -0.21
CA GLU A 162 -19.04 -20.98 0.03
C GLU A 162 -20.24 -21.75 -0.52
N ALA A 163 -20.15 -22.20 -1.78
CA ALA A 163 -21.19 -23.01 -2.41
C ALA A 163 -21.41 -24.34 -1.67
N LEU A 164 -20.34 -24.95 -1.14
CA LEU A 164 -20.43 -26.16 -0.31
C LEU A 164 -21.18 -25.90 1.00
N TYR A 165 -20.80 -24.88 1.79
CA TYR A 165 -21.50 -24.56 3.04
C TYR A 165 -22.96 -24.17 2.78
N GLY A 166 -23.24 -23.45 1.68
CA GLY A 166 -24.61 -23.18 1.24
C GLY A 166 -25.43 -24.46 1.05
N ARG A 167 -24.86 -25.49 0.40
CA ARG A 167 -25.53 -26.80 0.27
C ARG A 167 -25.70 -27.53 1.60
N LEU A 168 -24.73 -27.47 2.49
CA LEU A 168 -24.82 -28.11 3.81
C LEU A 168 -25.89 -27.47 4.69
N LEU A 169 -26.08 -26.15 4.57
CA LEU A 169 -27.07 -25.40 5.35
C LEU A 169 -28.46 -25.36 4.71
N ALA A 170 -28.59 -25.64 3.41
CA ALA A 170 -29.84 -25.55 2.65
C ALA A 170 -31.02 -26.30 3.30
N LYS A 171 -30.79 -27.52 3.80
CA LYS A 171 -31.84 -28.31 4.47
C LYS A 171 -32.45 -27.63 5.71
N TYR A 172 -31.70 -26.74 6.36
CA TYR A 172 -32.21 -26.00 7.51
C TYR A 172 -33.01 -24.76 7.08
N VAL A 173 -32.81 -24.26 5.86
CA VAL A 173 -33.65 -23.18 5.29
C VAL A 173 -35.08 -23.69 5.05
N ASP A 174 -35.22 -24.95 4.66
CA ASP A 174 -36.52 -25.57 4.34
C ASP A 174 -37.43 -25.74 5.57
N ASP A 175 -36.87 -25.90 6.78
CA ASP A 175 -37.66 -26.02 8.00
C ASP A 175 -38.17 -24.65 8.46
N SER A 176 -39.50 -24.53 8.53
CA SER A 176 -40.18 -23.28 8.89
C SER A 176 -39.83 -22.68 10.26
N LYS A 177 -39.25 -23.48 11.14
CA LYS A 177 -38.89 -23.07 12.51
C LYS A 177 -37.49 -22.49 12.64
N ASN A 178 -36.70 -22.53 11.57
CA ASN A 178 -35.35 -21.99 11.55
C ASN A 178 -35.35 -20.54 11.04
N PHE A 179 -34.45 -19.73 11.59
CA PHE A 179 -34.23 -18.34 11.21
C PHE A 179 -32.75 -18.08 10.99
N PHE A 180 -32.38 -17.24 10.03
CA PHE A 180 -30.99 -16.92 9.72
C PHE A 180 -30.66 -15.47 10.07
N SER A 181 -29.74 -15.25 11.01
CA SER A 181 -29.19 -13.94 11.34
C SER A 181 -27.79 -13.84 10.75
N VAL A 182 -27.64 -13.06 9.68
CA VAL A 182 -26.36 -12.88 8.98
C VAL A 182 -25.76 -11.54 9.38
N SER A 183 -24.64 -11.61 10.08
CA SER A 183 -23.88 -10.47 10.53
C SER A 183 -22.91 -10.00 9.45
N SER A 184 -23.12 -8.80 8.94
CA SER A 184 -22.30 -8.21 7.88
C SER A 184 -22.40 -6.69 7.89
N ASP A 185 -21.26 -6.02 7.90
CA ASP A 185 -21.20 -4.57 7.74
C ASP A 185 -21.37 -4.10 6.29
N PHE A 186 -21.61 -5.02 5.31
CA PHE A 186 -21.53 -4.85 3.85
C PHE A 186 -20.21 -4.27 3.35
N CYS A 187 -19.78 -3.16 3.93
CA CYS A 187 -18.52 -2.49 3.76
C CYS A 187 -17.87 -2.24 5.14
N HIS A 188 -16.92 -3.10 5.50
CA HIS A 188 -15.65 -2.55 6.01
C HIS A 188 -14.97 -1.93 4.80
N TRP A 189 -14.42 -0.71 4.88
CA TRP A 189 -13.76 -0.07 3.73
C TRP A 189 -12.84 -1.07 2.98
N GLY A 190 -13.28 -1.57 1.81
CA GLY A 190 -12.63 -2.68 1.11
C GLY A 190 -13.39 -3.29 -0.08
N SER A 191 -13.18 -2.72 -1.28
CA SER A 191 -13.35 -3.32 -2.62
C SER A 191 -14.75 -3.41 -3.26
N SER A 192 -15.05 -2.39 -4.10
CA SER A 192 -15.69 -2.55 -5.42
C SER A 192 -15.65 -1.28 -6.28
N SER A 193 -15.12 -0.17 -5.74
CA SER A 193 -14.20 0.70 -6.49
C SER A 193 -12.80 0.43 -5.93
N LYS A 194 -11.74 0.41 -6.75
CA LYS A 194 -10.36 0.47 -6.24
C LYS A 194 -10.28 1.77 -5.43
N MET A 195 -10.42 1.67 -4.10
CA MET A 195 -10.05 2.77 -3.22
C MET A 195 -8.58 3.02 -3.48
N ASP A 196 -8.24 4.26 -3.81
CA ASP A 196 -6.87 4.60 -4.10
C ASP A 196 -6.00 4.28 -2.88
N LYS A 197 -5.07 3.34 -3.04
CA LYS A 197 -4.01 3.16 -2.05
C LYS A 197 -3.07 4.34 -2.25
N ILE A 198 -3.26 5.38 -1.46
CA ILE A 198 -2.54 6.64 -1.61
C ILE A 198 -1.21 6.56 -0.89
N ARG A 199 -0.10 6.81 -1.60
CA ARG A 199 1.16 7.23 -0.98
C ARG A 199 1.13 8.74 -0.77
N LYS A 200 1.25 9.18 0.48
CA LYS A 200 1.28 10.61 0.82
C LYS A 200 2.63 11.23 0.46
N PRO A 201 2.70 12.56 0.23
CA PRO A 201 3.94 13.30 0.11
C PRO A 201 4.57 13.49 1.50
N SER A 202 5.09 12.41 2.08
CA SER A 202 5.56 12.34 3.46
C SER A 202 6.75 13.25 3.78
N HIS A 203 7.47 13.73 2.75
CA HIS A 203 8.62 14.61 2.89
C HIS A 203 8.31 16.08 2.52
N ALA A 204 7.07 16.37 2.10
CA ALA A 204 6.61 17.75 1.95
C ALA A 204 6.63 18.50 3.29
N GLY A 205 6.95 19.80 3.25
CA GLY A 205 7.11 20.65 4.42
C GLY A 205 8.47 20.54 5.11
N SER A 206 9.34 19.62 4.67
CA SER A 206 10.70 19.45 5.20
C SER A 206 11.77 19.39 4.11
N TRP A 207 11.63 18.51 3.13
CA TRP A 207 12.60 18.39 2.02
C TRP A 207 12.29 19.33 0.85
N TYR A 208 11.02 19.68 0.68
CA TYR A 208 10.48 20.65 -0.26
C TYR A 208 9.24 21.30 0.37
N THR A 209 8.83 22.48 -0.10
CA THR A 209 7.65 23.18 0.47
C THR A 209 6.37 22.37 0.22
N ASP A 210 5.51 22.26 1.24
CA ASP A 210 4.18 21.64 1.14
C ASP A 210 3.13 22.61 0.58
N ASN A 211 3.47 23.89 0.44
CA ASN A 211 2.62 24.89 -0.20
C ASN A 211 2.59 24.68 -1.72
N PRO A 212 1.42 24.33 -2.31
CA PRO A 212 1.32 24.05 -3.74
C PRO A 212 1.73 25.21 -4.65
N GLN A 213 1.36 26.44 -4.28
CA GLN A 213 1.65 27.62 -5.08
C GLN A 213 3.15 27.93 -5.06
N GLU A 214 3.75 27.94 -3.87
CA GLU A 214 5.19 28.18 -3.72
C GLU A 214 6.01 27.11 -4.45
N LEU A 215 5.63 25.84 -4.31
CA LEU A 215 6.32 24.73 -4.99
C LEU A 215 6.23 24.88 -6.52
N ALA A 216 5.05 25.21 -7.05
CA ALA A 216 4.85 25.41 -8.48
C ALA A 216 5.71 26.58 -9.00
N GLU A 217 5.74 27.71 -8.29
CA GLU A 217 6.54 28.89 -8.65
C GLU A 217 8.05 28.62 -8.59
N GLN A 218 8.52 27.89 -7.57
CA GLN A 218 9.92 27.46 -7.46
C GLN A 218 10.35 26.60 -8.65
N LEU A 219 9.56 25.56 -8.96
CA LEU A 219 9.84 24.65 -10.07
C LEU A 219 9.79 25.37 -11.42
N ASP A 220 8.79 26.24 -11.67
CA ASP A 220 8.73 27.06 -12.87
C ASP A 220 9.96 27.98 -13.01
N GLY A 221 10.37 28.62 -11.92
CA GLY A 221 11.54 29.48 -11.89
C GLY A 221 12.82 28.72 -12.24
N TRP A 222 13.04 27.54 -11.64
CA TRP A 222 14.23 26.74 -11.90
C TRP A 222 14.25 26.12 -13.30
N LEU A 223 13.11 25.57 -13.76
CA LEU A 223 12.98 25.04 -15.12
C LEU A 223 13.24 26.12 -16.18
N ARG A 224 12.72 27.33 -15.97
CA ARG A 224 12.98 28.48 -16.85
C ARG A 224 14.44 28.93 -16.80
N ALA A 225 15.03 28.99 -15.61
CA ALA A 225 16.42 29.40 -15.43
C ALA A 225 17.43 28.40 -16.03
N ALA A 226 17.08 27.11 -16.10
CA ALA A 226 17.87 26.12 -16.82
C ALA A 226 17.96 26.43 -18.33
N GLY A 227 16.92 27.05 -18.91
CA GLY A 227 16.95 27.59 -20.27
C GLY A 227 17.06 26.53 -21.37
N LEU A 228 16.58 25.31 -21.10
CA LEU A 228 16.77 24.15 -21.97
C LEU A 228 15.61 24.00 -22.95
N ALA A 229 15.93 23.69 -24.21
CA ALA A 229 14.93 23.38 -25.22
C ALA A 229 14.32 21.99 -24.97
N LYS A 230 12.99 21.88 -25.09
CA LYS A 230 12.29 20.60 -25.02
C LYS A 230 12.66 19.75 -26.24
N SER A 231 12.83 18.44 -26.04
CA SER A 231 13.16 17.50 -27.12
C SER A 231 12.43 16.17 -26.90
N SER A 232 11.78 15.70 -27.95
CA SER A 232 11.12 14.38 -28.01
C SER A 232 12.09 13.21 -27.91
N ASP A 233 13.38 13.46 -28.14
CA ASP A 233 14.41 12.43 -28.11
C ASP A 233 14.86 12.10 -26.69
N VAL A 234 14.51 12.93 -25.71
CA VAL A 234 14.84 12.71 -24.29
C VAL A 234 13.97 11.59 -23.74
N ARG A 235 14.58 10.43 -23.49
CA ARG A 235 13.93 9.20 -23.02
C ARG A 235 14.31 8.80 -21.60
N GLY A 236 15.24 9.51 -20.98
CA GLY A 236 15.49 9.35 -19.56
C GLY A 236 16.34 10.47 -18.96
N VAL A 237 16.47 10.46 -17.64
CA VAL A 237 17.26 11.41 -16.86
C VAL A 237 17.95 10.72 -15.68
N ILE A 238 19.08 11.27 -15.27
CA ILE A 238 19.66 11.05 -13.94
C ILE A 238 19.59 12.38 -13.20
N ALA A 239 18.98 12.41 -12.01
CA ALA A 239 18.79 13.64 -11.25
C ALA A 239 18.99 13.42 -9.74
N PRO A 240 19.34 14.48 -8.99
CA PRO A 240 19.60 14.39 -7.55
C PRO A 240 18.31 14.28 -6.73
N HIS A 241 18.44 13.78 -5.49
CA HIS A 241 17.34 13.60 -4.53
C HIS A 241 17.64 14.16 -3.13
N ALA A 242 18.57 15.10 -2.99
CA ALA A 242 18.61 15.95 -1.80
C ALA A 242 17.39 16.89 -1.71
N GLY A 243 17.19 17.53 -0.56
CA GLY A 243 16.15 18.55 -0.38
C GLY A 243 16.31 19.71 -1.36
N TYR A 244 15.18 20.29 -1.80
CA TYR A 244 15.13 21.25 -2.92
C TYR A 244 15.90 22.54 -2.69
N SER A 245 16.09 22.94 -1.43
CA SER A 245 16.97 24.06 -1.06
C SER A 245 18.42 23.87 -1.52
N TYR A 246 18.87 22.63 -1.68
CA TYR A 246 20.22 22.28 -2.09
C TYR A 246 20.29 21.89 -3.58
N SER A 247 19.50 20.89 -3.98
CA SER A 247 19.63 20.24 -5.29
C SER A 247 18.53 20.62 -6.29
N GLY A 248 17.49 21.34 -5.85
CA GLY A 248 16.32 21.64 -6.68
C GLY A 248 16.69 22.35 -7.98
N ARG A 249 17.62 23.30 -7.94
CA ARG A 249 18.12 24.01 -9.13
C ARG A 249 18.93 23.12 -10.07
N ALA A 250 19.76 22.23 -9.52
CA ALA A 250 20.53 21.29 -10.32
C ALA A 250 19.59 20.33 -11.07
N ALA A 251 18.60 19.76 -10.36
CA ALA A 251 17.60 18.85 -10.94
C ALA A 251 16.85 19.46 -12.13
N ALA A 252 16.63 20.78 -12.15
CA ALA A 252 15.98 21.47 -13.27
C ALA A 252 16.69 21.22 -14.61
N TYR A 253 18.00 20.99 -14.61
CA TYR A 253 18.75 20.70 -15.84
C TYR A 253 18.43 19.32 -16.42
N ALA A 254 18.05 18.35 -15.57
CA ALA A 254 17.58 17.05 -16.02
C ALA A 254 16.15 17.16 -16.58
N PHE A 255 15.21 17.67 -15.77
CA PHE A 255 13.79 17.71 -16.12
C PHE A 255 13.43 18.78 -17.16
N GLY A 256 14.26 19.82 -17.28
CA GLY A 256 14.06 20.96 -18.17
C GLY A 256 13.97 20.60 -19.65
N ASN A 257 14.61 19.54 -20.11
CA ASN A 257 14.61 19.13 -21.52
C ASN A 257 13.44 18.24 -21.94
N ILE A 258 12.64 17.74 -20.99
CA ILE A 258 11.63 16.72 -21.27
C ILE A 258 10.48 17.34 -22.08
N ASP A 259 10.20 16.77 -23.26
CA ASP A 259 8.95 16.96 -24.00
C ASP A 259 7.95 15.87 -23.57
N PRO A 260 6.88 16.20 -22.85
CA PRO A 260 5.92 15.22 -22.34
C PRO A 260 4.97 14.65 -23.40
N THR A 261 4.94 15.21 -24.63
CA THR A 261 3.87 14.99 -25.61
C THR A 261 3.64 13.52 -25.98
N ASN A 262 4.70 12.72 -26.08
CA ASN A 262 4.63 11.32 -26.51
C ASN A 262 4.89 10.30 -25.39
N ILE A 263 5.02 10.76 -24.15
CA ILE A 263 5.36 9.91 -23.01
C ILE A 263 4.08 9.63 -22.21
N SER A 264 3.74 8.35 -22.05
CA SER A 264 2.57 7.91 -21.27
C SER A 264 2.95 7.16 -20.00
N ARG A 265 4.22 6.77 -19.84
CA ARG A 265 4.69 5.99 -18.68
C ARG A 265 6.09 6.39 -18.25
N ILE A 266 6.29 6.57 -16.95
CA ILE A 266 7.59 6.90 -16.37
C ILE A 266 8.02 5.81 -15.40
N PHE A 267 9.15 5.16 -15.67
CA PHE A 267 9.82 4.28 -14.72
C PHE A 267 10.69 5.13 -13.80
N LEU A 268 10.39 5.11 -12.50
CA LEU A 268 11.09 5.89 -11.49
C LEU A 268 11.94 4.94 -10.63
N LEU A 269 13.26 4.97 -10.83
CA LEU A 269 14.21 4.11 -10.14
C LEU A 269 14.91 4.92 -9.05
N GLY A 270 14.68 4.56 -7.78
CA GLY A 270 15.34 5.21 -6.65
C GLY A 270 16.03 4.22 -5.72
N PRO A 271 17.21 4.56 -5.15
CA PRO A 271 17.88 3.70 -4.18
C PRO A 271 17.09 3.64 -2.87
N SER A 272 17.25 2.55 -2.12
CA SER A 272 16.72 2.44 -0.76
C SER A 272 17.70 2.93 0.30
N HIS A 273 17.26 3.85 1.16
CA HIS A 273 18.02 4.38 2.30
C HIS A 273 17.62 3.77 3.64
N HIS A 274 16.34 3.41 3.78
CA HIS A 274 15.77 2.99 5.07
C HIS A 274 15.46 1.49 5.15
N TYR A 275 15.33 0.83 4.00
CA TYR A 275 14.90 -0.57 3.92
C TYR A 275 15.94 -1.43 3.20
N TYR A 276 16.60 -2.31 3.95
CA TYR A 276 17.53 -3.24 3.34
C TYR A 276 16.77 -4.35 2.60
N THR A 277 17.05 -4.49 1.31
CA THR A 277 16.62 -5.63 0.50
C THR A 277 17.66 -5.89 -0.59
N PRO A 278 17.97 -7.16 -0.92
CA PRO A 278 18.82 -7.51 -2.05
C PRO A 278 18.07 -7.51 -3.40
N LYS A 279 16.82 -7.02 -3.43
CA LYS A 279 15.92 -7.03 -4.59
C LYS A 279 15.48 -5.62 -4.97
N CYS A 280 14.70 -5.53 -6.05
CA CYS A 280 13.88 -4.36 -6.35
C CYS A 280 12.46 -4.57 -5.81
N ALA A 281 11.86 -3.50 -5.29
CA ALA A 281 10.51 -3.51 -4.73
C ALA A 281 9.59 -2.53 -5.47
N LEU A 282 8.34 -2.93 -5.64
CA LEU A 282 7.28 -2.18 -6.33
C LEU A 282 6.31 -1.59 -5.31
N SER A 283 5.66 -0.49 -5.67
CA SER A 283 4.62 0.09 -4.83
C SER A 283 3.32 -0.70 -4.87
N ARG A 284 2.63 -0.76 -3.73
CA ARG A 284 1.24 -1.21 -3.62
C ARG A 284 0.24 -0.05 -3.74
N ALA A 285 0.72 1.18 -3.78
CA ALA A 285 -0.12 2.34 -3.99
C ALA A 285 -0.74 2.32 -5.40
N THR A 286 -1.87 2.99 -5.57
CA THR A 286 -2.48 3.26 -6.89
C THR A 286 -2.14 4.67 -7.36
N VAL A 287 -1.73 5.55 -6.45
CA VAL A 287 -1.38 6.94 -6.73
C VAL A 287 -0.33 7.44 -5.76
N TYR A 288 0.65 8.17 -6.29
CA TYR A 288 1.58 8.98 -5.50
C TYR A 288 1.11 10.42 -5.53
N LYS A 289 0.78 10.96 -4.36
CA LYS A 289 0.37 12.36 -4.24
C LYS A 289 1.56 13.30 -4.20
N THR A 290 1.40 14.47 -4.78
CA THR A 290 2.32 15.61 -4.60
C THR A 290 1.49 16.87 -4.31
N PRO A 291 2.07 17.94 -3.75
CA PRO A 291 1.33 19.19 -3.53
C PRO A 291 0.76 19.82 -4.82
N ILE A 292 1.34 19.51 -5.99
CA ILE A 292 1.05 20.20 -7.26
C ILE A 292 0.42 19.30 -8.34
N GLY A 293 0.20 18.02 -8.03
CA GLY A 293 -0.42 17.08 -8.96
C GLY A 293 -0.19 15.62 -8.55
N ASP A 294 -1.25 14.83 -8.62
CA ASP A 294 -1.21 13.41 -8.30
C ASP A 294 -0.69 12.61 -9.51
N LEU A 295 0.13 11.59 -9.25
CA LEU A 295 0.72 10.73 -10.27
C LEU A 295 0.17 9.30 -10.12
N PRO A 296 -0.70 8.83 -11.03
CA PRO A 296 -1.25 7.48 -10.94
C PRO A 296 -0.18 6.42 -11.24
N ILE A 297 -0.25 5.28 -10.57
CA ILE A 297 0.65 4.16 -10.77
C ILE A 297 0.15 3.27 -11.93
N ASP A 298 1.08 2.78 -12.74
CA ASP A 298 0.78 1.75 -13.72
C ASP A 298 0.76 0.35 -13.07
N GLU A 299 -0.38 0.02 -12.49
CA GLU A 299 -0.59 -1.24 -11.77
C GLU A 299 -0.40 -2.47 -12.69
N GLU A 300 -0.73 -2.37 -13.97
CA GLU A 300 -0.57 -3.47 -14.94
C GLU A 300 0.92 -3.82 -15.10
N VAL A 301 1.77 -2.80 -15.22
CA VAL A 301 3.22 -3.02 -15.27
C VAL A 301 3.77 -3.52 -13.94
N ASN A 302 3.25 -3.03 -12.80
CA ASN A 302 3.64 -3.57 -11.49
C ASN A 302 3.31 -5.06 -11.37
N ASP A 303 2.12 -5.49 -11.78
CA ASP A 303 1.71 -6.89 -11.76
C ASP A 303 2.57 -7.74 -12.71
N GLU A 304 2.87 -7.22 -13.91
CA GLU A 304 3.78 -7.86 -14.87
C GLU A 304 5.18 -8.06 -14.28
N LEU A 305 5.76 -7.00 -13.69
CA LEU A 305 7.07 -7.07 -13.04
C LEU A 305 7.04 -8.01 -11.84
N LYS A 306 5.99 -7.98 -11.02
CA LYS A 306 5.82 -8.87 -9.88
C LYS A 306 5.76 -10.34 -10.30
N ALA A 307 5.09 -10.64 -11.42
CA ALA A 307 4.94 -11.97 -11.98
C ALA A 307 6.26 -12.61 -12.44
N THR A 308 7.31 -11.81 -12.68
CA THR A 308 8.66 -12.33 -12.96
C THR A 308 9.26 -13.10 -11.78
N GLY A 309 8.70 -12.95 -10.56
CA GLY A 309 9.21 -13.58 -9.34
C GLY A 309 10.44 -12.90 -8.72
N HIS A 310 11.01 -11.89 -9.40
CA HIS A 310 12.21 -11.18 -8.93
C HIS A 310 11.88 -9.96 -8.08
N PHE A 311 10.75 -9.31 -8.32
CA PHE A 311 10.32 -8.14 -7.57
C PHE A 311 9.51 -8.52 -6.32
N GLU A 312 9.65 -7.73 -5.27
CA GLU A 312 8.79 -7.75 -4.09
C GLU A 312 7.86 -6.53 -4.04
N TYR A 313 6.92 -6.50 -3.11
CA TYR A 313 6.08 -5.34 -2.87
C TYR A 313 6.53 -4.62 -1.61
N MET A 314 6.62 -3.30 -1.68
CA MET A 314 6.81 -2.46 -0.50
C MET A 314 5.52 -2.39 0.32
N ASP A 315 5.65 -2.46 1.64
CA ASP A 315 4.61 -1.97 2.53
C ASP A 315 4.51 -0.45 2.41
N LEU A 316 3.31 0.11 2.58
CA LEU A 316 3.08 1.56 2.42
C LEU A 316 3.98 2.40 3.34
N ARG A 317 4.28 1.89 4.54
CA ARG A 317 5.22 2.56 5.47
C ARG A 317 6.65 2.61 4.93
N VAL A 318 7.11 1.56 4.25
CA VAL A 318 8.45 1.54 3.62
C VAL A 318 8.47 2.55 2.48
N ASP A 319 7.41 2.56 1.68
CA ASP A 319 7.25 3.45 0.55
C ASP A 319 7.23 4.94 0.98
N GLU A 320 6.42 5.29 1.98
CA GLU A 320 6.34 6.64 2.55
C GLU A 320 7.59 7.03 3.36
N ALA A 321 8.38 6.09 3.88
CA ALA A 321 9.64 6.41 4.54
C ALA A 321 10.76 6.76 3.56
N GLU A 322 10.70 6.27 2.32
CA GLU A 322 11.73 6.52 1.32
C GLU A 322 11.55 7.88 0.64
N HIS A 323 12.64 8.63 0.45
CA HIS A 323 12.62 9.96 -0.17
C HIS A 323 13.24 9.99 -1.57
N SER A 324 14.05 8.99 -1.93
CA SER A 324 14.84 9.02 -3.16
C SER A 324 13.97 9.13 -4.42
N MET A 325 12.84 8.43 -4.46
CA MET A 325 11.83 8.55 -5.51
C MET A 325 10.98 9.80 -5.35
N GLU A 326 10.61 10.15 -4.10
CA GLU A 326 9.71 11.28 -3.81
C GLU A 326 10.25 12.61 -4.32
N MET A 327 11.57 12.84 -4.22
CA MET A 327 12.17 14.10 -4.68
C MET A 327 12.05 14.32 -6.19
N HIS A 328 11.77 13.29 -6.98
CA HIS A 328 11.51 13.43 -8.41
C HIS A 328 10.04 13.77 -8.70
N LEU A 329 9.11 13.42 -7.80
CA LEU A 329 7.67 13.48 -8.07
C LEU A 329 7.16 14.88 -8.33
N PRO A 330 7.51 15.95 -7.57
CA PRO A 330 7.06 17.30 -7.91
C PRO A 330 7.56 17.76 -9.29
N TYR A 331 8.82 17.46 -9.64
CA TYR A 331 9.34 17.76 -10.97
C TYR A 331 8.57 17.04 -12.08
N LEU A 332 8.28 15.75 -11.89
CA LEU A 332 7.49 14.97 -12.85
C LEU A 332 6.05 15.50 -12.93
N ALA A 333 5.37 15.72 -11.81
CA ALA A 333 4.03 16.30 -11.78
C ALA A 333 3.97 17.66 -12.50
N LYS A 334 5.03 18.49 -12.34
CA LYS A 334 5.14 19.78 -13.01
C LYS A 334 5.36 19.67 -14.52
N VAL A 335 6.31 18.85 -14.95
CA VAL A 335 6.65 18.68 -16.37
C VAL A 335 5.51 18.04 -17.15
N PHE A 336 4.79 17.09 -16.54
CA PHE A 336 3.71 16.33 -17.17
C PHE A 336 2.32 16.91 -16.85
N GLN A 337 2.25 18.13 -16.29
CA GLN A 337 0.98 18.80 -16.01
C GLN A 337 0.14 18.92 -17.29
N GLY A 338 -1.07 18.33 -17.27
CA GLY A 338 -1.98 18.33 -18.43
C GLY A 338 -1.78 17.17 -19.41
N TYR A 339 -0.82 16.28 -19.18
CA TYR A 339 -0.57 15.08 -20.00
C TYR A 339 -0.99 13.81 -19.25
N PRO A 340 -1.63 12.83 -19.91
CA PRO A 340 -1.96 11.56 -19.29
C PRO A 340 -0.70 10.70 -19.12
N VAL A 341 -0.17 10.62 -17.90
CA VAL A 341 1.02 9.83 -17.57
C VAL A 341 0.77 8.95 -16.36
N LYS A 342 1.31 7.73 -16.40
CA LYS A 342 1.40 6.85 -15.23
C LYS A 342 2.86 6.65 -14.81
N ILE A 343 3.10 6.36 -13.55
CA ILE A 343 4.43 6.06 -13.02
C ILE A 343 4.58 4.58 -12.63
N VAL A 344 5.79 4.05 -12.72
CA VAL A 344 6.19 2.72 -12.24
C VAL A 344 7.32 2.96 -11.22
N PRO A 345 6.98 3.15 -9.93
CA PRO A 345 7.98 3.34 -8.88
C PRO A 345 8.70 2.02 -8.58
N ILE A 346 10.03 2.03 -8.68
CA ILE A 346 10.90 0.88 -8.42
C ILE A 346 11.94 1.31 -7.39
N LEU A 347 11.77 0.83 -6.16
CA LEU A 347 12.79 0.93 -5.13
C LEU A 347 13.89 -0.08 -5.43
N VAL A 348 15.11 0.39 -5.66
CA VAL A 348 16.27 -0.42 -5.97
C VAL A 348 17.08 -0.65 -4.69
N GLY A 349 17.14 -1.90 -4.25
CA GLY A 349 17.88 -2.30 -3.05
C GLY A 349 19.39 -2.38 -3.23
N ALA A 350 20.04 -3.08 -2.29
CA ALA A 350 21.46 -3.39 -2.32
C ALA A 350 21.71 -4.60 -3.24
N LEU A 351 21.84 -4.33 -4.54
CA LEU A 351 21.95 -5.36 -5.56
C LEU A 351 23.38 -5.91 -5.69
N SER A 352 23.50 -7.21 -5.97
CA SER A 352 24.74 -7.78 -6.52
C SER A 352 24.87 -7.43 -8.01
N ALA A 353 26.07 -7.54 -8.58
CA ALA A 353 26.26 -7.26 -10.01
C ALA A 353 25.45 -8.18 -10.92
N GLU A 354 25.28 -9.44 -10.52
CA GLU A 354 24.43 -10.40 -11.24
C GLU A 354 22.96 -9.96 -11.18
N SER A 355 22.54 -9.39 -10.05
CA SER A 355 21.19 -8.86 -9.85
C SER A 355 20.98 -7.56 -10.64
N GLU A 356 21.96 -6.65 -10.69
CA GLU A 356 21.91 -5.44 -11.54
C GLU A 356 21.74 -5.81 -13.02
N ALA A 357 22.54 -6.76 -13.50
CA ALA A 357 22.44 -7.26 -14.87
C ALA A 357 21.09 -7.97 -15.13
N LEU A 358 20.56 -8.69 -14.15
CA LEU A 358 19.25 -9.34 -14.23
C LEU A 358 18.12 -8.32 -14.36
N TYR A 359 18.02 -7.35 -13.45
CA TYR A 359 17.00 -6.30 -13.53
C TYR A 359 17.13 -5.47 -14.80
N GLY A 360 18.37 -5.19 -15.23
CA GLY A 360 18.62 -4.53 -16.50
C GLY A 360 18.03 -5.29 -17.69
N ARG A 361 18.21 -6.61 -17.75
CA ARG A 361 17.57 -7.46 -18.79
C ARG A 361 16.05 -7.48 -18.70
N LEU A 362 15.50 -7.59 -17.49
CA LEU A 362 14.04 -7.62 -17.27
C LEU A 362 13.37 -6.31 -17.72
N LEU A 363 14.03 -5.18 -17.49
CA LEU A 363 13.51 -3.85 -17.77
C LEU A 363 13.87 -3.34 -19.18
N ALA A 364 14.83 -3.95 -19.87
CA ALA A 364 15.31 -3.50 -21.19
C ALA A 364 14.19 -3.36 -22.24
N LYS A 365 13.22 -4.28 -22.25
CA LYS A 365 12.09 -4.23 -23.19
C LYS A 365 11.25 -2.95 -23.08
N TYR A 366 11.20 -2.32 -21.90
CA TYR A 366 10.47 -1.07 -21.72
C TYR A 366 11.23 0.11 -22.32
N VAL A 367 12.54 0.01 -22.52
CA VAL A 367 13.33 1.04 -23.20
C VAL A 367 12.92 1.14 -24.68
N ASP A 368 12.59 0.00 -25.28
CA ASP A 368 12.23 -0.10 -26.70
C ASP A 368 10.85 0.48 -27.06
N ASP A 369 9.96 0.65 -26.08
CA ASP A 369 8.70 1.35 -26.29
C ASP A 369 8.91 2.87 -26.16
N SER A 370 8.77 3.57 -27.29
CA SER A 370 8.89 5.04 -27.42
C SER A 370 8.07 5.87 -26.43
N LYS A 371 7.01 5.30 -25.84
CA LYS A 371 6.14 5.99 -24.89
C LYS A 371 6.64 5.94 -23.44
N ASN A 372 7.68 5.16 -23.16
CA ASN A 372 8.24 5.02 -21.83
C ASN A 372 9.40 6.00 -21.61
N PHE A 373 9.49 6.55 -20.41
CA PHE A 373 10.55 7.44 -19.95
C PHE A 373 11.19 6.90 -18.66
N PHE A 374 12.48 7.14 -18.43
CA PHE A 374 13.21 6.63 -17.27
C PHE A 374 13.76 7.76 -16.40
N SER A 375 13.32 7.82 -15.15
CA SER A 375 13.81 8.78 -14.15
C SER A 375 14.66 8.04 -13.12
N VAL A 376 15.98 8.22 -13.18
CA VAL A 376 16.94 7.56 -12.29
C VAL A 376 17.41 8.55 -11.23
N SER A 377 17.24 8.17 -9.97
CA SER A 377 17.50 9.03 -8.82
C SER A 377 18.87 8.75 -8.20
N SER A 378 19.74 9.76 -8.15
CA SER A 378 21.07 9.67 -7.53
C SER A 378 21.67 11.03 -7.20
N ASP A 379 22.10 11.19 -5.95
CA ASP A 379 23.19 12.10 -5.59
C ASP A 379 24.55 11.44 -5.88
N PHE A 380 25.61 12.24 -5.93
CA PHE A 380 26.99 11.82 -6.19
C PHE A 380 27.81 11.82 -4.89
N CYS A 381 29.11 12.12 -4.89
CA CYS A 381 29.97 12.00 -3.71
C CYS A 381 29.36 12.63 -2.44
N HIS A 382 29.16 11.81 -1.41
CA HIS A 382 28.94 12.22 -0.02
C HIS A 382 30.29 12.23 0.70
N TRP A 383 30.92 13.39 0.75
CA TRP A 383 32.26 13.59 1.29
C TRP A 383 32.24 14.16 2.70
N GLY A 384 33.07 13.62 3.59
CA GLY A 384 33.30 14.09 4.95
C GLY A 384 33.25 12.97 5.97
N SER A 385 33.76 13.26 7.17
CA SER A 385 33.83 12.28 8.27
C SER A 385 32.46 11.70 8.63
N ARG A 386 31.38 12.50 8.54
CA ARG A 386 30.00 12.04 8.82
C ARG A 386 29.48 10.96 7.86
N PHE A 387 30.12 10.80 6.70
CA PHE A 387 29.80 9.76 5.72
C PHE A 387 30.82 8.62 5.70
N ASN A 388 31.82 8.67 6.59
CA ASN A 388 32.95 7.75 6.60
C ASN A 388 33.68 7.69 5.24
N TYR A 389 33.70 8.79 4.51
CA TYR A 389 34.34 8.88 3.19
C TYR A 389 35.06 10.21 3.04
N MET A 390 36.38 10.17 2.94
CA MET A 390 37.23 11.36 2.88
C MET A 390 38.35 11.20 1.84
N HIS A 391 38.07 10.51 0.74
CA HIS A 391 39.01 10.39 -0.37
C HIS A 391 39.48 11.78 -0.80
N TYR A 392 40.80 11.97 -0.89
CA TYR A 392 41.38 13.25 -1.26
C TYR A 392 42.71 13.04 -1.98
N ASP A 393 42.70 13.27 -3.29
CA ASP A 393 43.90 13.40 -4.08
C ASP A 393 44.39 14.86 -4.06
N LYS A 394 45.51 15.08 -3.38
CA LYS A 394 46.19 16.37 -3.27
C LYS A 394 46.67 16.91 -4.61
N SER A 395 46.85 16.06 -5.62
CA SER A 395 47.27 16.48 -6.96
C SER A 395 46.26 17.42 -7.62
N HIS A 396 44.99 17.36 -7.21
CA HIS A 396 43.90 18.19 -7.74
C HIS A 396 43.68 19.50 -6.96
N GLY A 397 44.55 19.83 -6.02
CA GLY A 397 44.48 21.08 -5.25
C GLY A 397 43.53 20.98 -4.07
N ALA A 398 42.53 21.86 -3.98
CA ALA A 398 41.60 21.87 -2.83
C ALA A 398 40.71 20.62 -2.81
N ILE A 399 40.23 20.24 -1.62
CA ILE A 399 39.39 19.03 -1.43
C ILE A 399 38.18 19.03 -2.37
N TYR A 400 37.45 20.13 -2.48
CA TYR A 400 36.29 20.23 -3.38
C TYR A 400 36.64 20.00 -4.87
N LYS A 401 37.88 20.27 -5.29
CA LYS A 401 38.37 19.96 -6.64
C LYS A 401 38.70 18.48 -6.81
N SER A 402 39.28 17.83 -5.79
CA SER A 402 39.44 16.38 -5.80
C SER A 402 38.09 15.67 -5.87
N ILE A 403 37.08 16.13 -5.13
CA ILE A 403 35.70 15.63 -5.22
C ILE A 403 35.15 15.83 -6.64
N GLU A 404 35.30 17.03 -7.21
CA GLU A 404 34.84 17.34 -8.57
C GLU A 404 35.46 16.43 -9.64
N VAL A 405 36.77 16.17 -9.56
CA VAL A 405 37.45 15.26 -10.50
C VAL A 405 36.95 13.82 -10.32
N LEU A 406 36.82 13.36 -9.08
CA LEU A 406 36.33 12.02 -8.77
C LEU A 406 34.91 11.81 -9.31
N ASP A 407 34.01 12.75 -9.09
CA ASP A 407 32.63 12.67 -9.58
C ASP A 407 32.58 12.75 -11.11
N LYS A 408 33.34 13.66 -11.73
CA LYS A 408 33.39 13.79 -13.19
C LYS A 408 33.95 12.53 -13.86
N MET A 409 34.92 11.85 -13.25
CA MET A 409 35.38 10.56 -13.75
C MET A 409 34.24 9.52 -13.77
N GLY A 410 33.42 9.46 -12.71
CA GLY A 410 32.24 8.62 -12.69
C GLY A 410 31.19 9.02 -13.74
N MET A 411 30.95 10.34 -13.88
CA MET A 411 30.05 10.88 -14.91
C MET A 411 30.50 10.51 -16.32
N ASP A 412 31.78 10.71 -16.65
CA ASP A 412 32.36 10.40 -17.96
C ASP A 412 32.21 8.90 -18.28
N ILE A 413 32.39 8.03 -17.29
CA ILE A 413 32.19 6.59 -17.45
C ILE A 413 30.70 6.26 -17.68
N ILE A 414 29.78 6.87 -16.93
CA ILE A 414 28.33 6.70 -17.15
C ILE A 414 27.94 7.14 -18.57
N GLU A 415 28.53 8.20 -19.12
CA GLU A 415 28.27 8.65 -20.49
C GLU A 415 28.72 7.66 -21.58
N THR A 416 29.61 6.71 -21.27
CA THR A 416 30.00 5.64 -22.20
C THR A 416 28.89 4.60 -22.39
N GLY A 417 27.96 4.51 -21.45
CA GLY A 417 26.92 3.47 -21.45
C GLY A 417 27.40 2.09 -20.98
N ASP A 418 28.63 1.98 -20.47
CA ASP A 418 29.23 0.70 -20.05
C ASP A 418 29.02 0.43 -18.54
N PRO A 419 28.14 -0.52 -18.16
CA PRO A 419 27.93 -0.87 -16.75
C PRO A 419 29.16 -1.53 -16.10
N ASP A 420 29.97 -2.26 -16.86
CA ASP A 420 31.13 -2.99 -16.32
C ASP A 420 32.24 -2.00 -15.95
N ALA A 421 32.47 -0.98 -16.79
CA ALA A 421 33.38 0.12 -16.50
C ALA A 421 32.93 0.95 -15.28
N PHE A 422 31.63 1.22 -15.14
CA PHE A 422 31.10 1.94 -13.98
C PHE A 422 31.30 1.14 -12.68
N LYS A 423 31.06 -0.17 -12.72
CA LYS A 423 31.33 -1.05 -11.59
C LYS A 423 32.81 -1.06 -11.20
N GLN A 424 33.72 -1.12 -12.18
CA GLN A 424 35.15 -1.05 -11.94
C GLN A 424 35.53 0.25 -11.22
N TYR A 425 35.05 1.40 -11.72
CA TYR A 425 35.26 2.70 -11.07
C TYR A 425 34.79 2.72 -9.61
N LEU A 426 33.61 2.18 -9.31
CA LEU A 426 33.11 2.12 -7.93
C LEU A 426 34.02 1.26 -7.05
N SER A 427 34.50 0.12 -7.57
CA SER A 427 35.40 -0.77 -6.81
C SER A 427 36.79 -0.20 -6.55
N GLU A 428 37.27 0.70 -7.42
CA GLU A 428 38.59 1.33 -7.29
C GLU A 428 38.56 2.58 -6.41
N THR A 429 37.44 3.29 -6.38
CA THR A 429 37.35 4.60 -5.74
C THR A 429 36.51 4.62 -4.46
N ASP A 430 35.64 3.64 -4.27
CA ASP A 430 34.61 3.62 -3.23
C ASP A 430 33.74 4.89 -3.20
N ASN A 431 33.61 5.63 -4.32
CA ASN A 431 32.84 6.87 -4.34
C ASN A 431 31.40 6.61 -3.87
N THR A 432 30.91 7.47 -2.97
CA THR A 432 29.67 7.29 -2.21
C THR A 432 28.42 7.71 -2.99
N ILE A 433 28.36 7.37 -4.28
CA ILE A 433 27.20 7.60 -5.15
C ILE A 433 26.03 6.76 -4.63
N CYS A 434 24.99 7.40 -4.08
CA CYS A 434 23.89 6.70 -3.42
C CYS A 434 23.03 5.89 -4.41
N GLY A 435 22.81 6.41 -5.62
CA GLY A 435 22.06 5.77 -6.70
C GLY A 435 22.90 4.86 -7.60
N ARG A 436 24.07 4.38 -7.14
CA ARG A 436 24.94 3.49 -7.94
C ARG A 436 24.22 2.26 -8.49
N HIS A 437 23.31 1.65 -7.71
CA HIS A 437 22.54 0.48 -8.13
C HIS A 437 21.47 0.86 -9.18
N PRO A 438 20.62 1.88 -8.99
CA PRO A 438 19.75 2.41 -10.05
C PRO A 438 20.48 2.76 -11.35
N ILE A 439 21.65 3.43 -11.25
CA ILE A 439 22.48 3.78 -12.41
C ILE A 439 22.97 2.52 -13.12
N SER A 440 23.53 1.55 -12.38
CA SER A 440 24.01 0.28 -12.95
C SER A 440 22.87 -0.50 -13.64
N VAL A 441 21.70 -0.59 -13.00
CA VAL A 441 20.50 -1.20 -13.61
C VAL A 441 20.14 -0.47 -14.90
N PHE A 442 20.10 0.86 -14.90
CA PHE A 442 19.78 1.64 -16.10
C PHE A 442 20.80 1.43 -17.23
N LEU A 443 22.11 1.42 -16.93
CA LEU A 443 23.15 1.10 -17.91
C LEU A 443 22.98 -0.31 -18.49
N HIS A 444 22.64 -1.30 -17.66
CA HIS A 444 22.30 -2.63 -18.15
C HIS A 444 21.02 -2.66 -18.98
N MET A 445 20.00 -1.84 -18.68
CA MET A 445 18.82 -1.70 -19.54
C MET A 445 19.21 -1.23 -20.93
N LEU A 446 20.03 -0.17 -21.02
CA LEU A 446 20.50 0.39 -22.29
C LEU A 446 21.39 -0.60 -23.08
N LYS A 447 22.24 -1.35 -22.38
CA LYS A 447 23.09 -2.40 -22.98
C LYS A 447 22.25 -3.52 -23.62
N ASN A 448 21.09 -3.84 -23.05
CA ASN A 448 20.23 -4.94 -23.48
C ASN A 448 19.03 -4.50 -24.33
N SER A 449 18.83 -3.20 -24.56
CA SER A 449 17.76 -2.68 -25.43
C SER A 449 18.20 -2.53 -26.88
N SER A 450 17.22 -2.57 -27.78
CA SER A 450 17.43 -2.33 -29.21
C SER A 450 17.64 -0.84 -29.47
N THR A 451 16.87 0.00 -28.79
CA THR A 451 16.94 1.46 -28.83
C THR A 451 18.24 1.95 -28.22
N LYS A 452 18.96 2.80 -28.94
CA LYS A 452 20.23 3.37 -28.50
C LYS A 452 19.99 4.73 -27.86
N ILE A 453 20.26 4.82 -26.56
CA ILE A 453 20.16 6.04 -25.78
C ILE A 453 21.57 6.44 -25.33
N LYS A 454 21.98 7.68 -25.61
CA LYS A 454 23.23 8.27 -25.13
C LYS A 454 22.97 9.15 -23.92
N ILE A 455 23.73 8.94 -22.85
CA ILE A 455 23.67 9.75 -21.63
C ILE A 455 24.62 10.94 -21.77
N ARG A 456 24.17 12.13 -21.37
CA ARG A 456 24.97 13.35 -21.27
C ARG A 456 24.65 14.13 -20.00
N PHE A 457 25.66 14.44 -19.21
CA PHE A 457 25.53 15.33 -18.07
C PHE A 457 25.48 16.80 -18.51
N LEU A 458 24.54 17.54 -17.94
CA LEU A 458 24.27 18.93 -18.26
C LEU A 458 24.65 19.88 -17.12
N ARG A 459 24.70 19.37 -15.89
CA ARG A 459 24.99 20.16 -14.69
C ARG A 459 25.70 19.33 -13.64
N TYR A 460 26.65 19.97 -12.95
CA TYR A 460 27.32 19.46 -11.77
C TYR A 460 27.40 20.59 -10.72
N GLU A 461 27.03 20.28 -9.49
CA GLU A 461 27.07 21.20 -8.35
C GLU A 461 27.51 20.48 -7.08
N GLN A 462 27.95 21.24 -6.08
CA GLN A 462 28.26 20.74 -4.75
C GLN A 462 27.49 21.58 -3.74
N SER A 463 26.88 20.95 -2.74
CA SER A 463 26.18 21.65 -1.64
C SER A 463 27.05 22.68 -0.92
N SER A 464 28.35 22.42 -0.80
CA SER A 464 29.35 23.40 -0.38
C SER A 464 30.74 23.01 -0.88
N GLN A 465 31.66 23.97 -0.94
CA GLN A 465 33.05 23.72 -1.30
C GLN A 465 33.87 23.35 -0.06
N CYS A 466 34.14 22.06 0.13
CA CYS A 466 35.04 21.56 1.16
C CYS A 466 36.48 22.10 0.97
N LYS A 467 37.00 22.80 1.98
CA LYS A 467 38.36 23.36 2.04
C LYS A 467 39.19 22.75 3.16
N SER A 468 38.56 22.12 4.15
CA SER A 468 39.21 21.48 5.29
C SER A 468 38.69 20.06 5.53
N MET A 469 39.48 19.25 6.26
CA MET A 469 39.08 17.89 6.68
C MET A 469 37.93 17.86 7.70
N ARG A 470 37.46 19.03 8.18
CA ARG A 470 36.28 19.12 9.05
C ARG A 470 35.00 19.42 8.28
N ASP A 471 35.13 19.79 7.01
CA ASP A 471 33.99 20.14 6.17
C ASP A 471 33.27 18.86 5.71
N SER A 472 32.06 19.01 5.16
CA SER A 472 31.37 17.92 4.48
C SER A 472 30.48 18.46 3.38
N SER A 473 30.33 17.71 2.30
CA SER A 473 29.51 18.10 1.14
C SER A 473 28.88 16.87 0.50
N VAL A 474 27.76 17.09 -0.15
CA VAL A 474 27.15 16.19 -1.14
C VAL A 474 27.22 16.85 -2.51
N SER A 475 27.56 16.07 -3.54
CA SER A 475 27.58 16.48 -4.94
C SER A 475 26.27 16.14 -5.65
N TYR A 476 25.87 16.98 -6.61
CA TYR A 476 24.66 16.82 -7.41
C TYR A 476 25.01 16.88 -8.89
N ALA A 477 24.52 15.92 -9.66
CA ALA A 477 24.70 15.90 -11.10
C ALA A 477 23.35 15.68 -11.80
N SER A 478 23.19 16.25 -12.98
CA SER A 478 21.97 16.11 -13.78
C SER A 478 22.32 15.73 -15.21
N ALA A 479 21.74 14.63 -15.68
CA ALA A 479 21.97 14.08 -17.01
C ALA A 479 20.66 13.83 -17.75
N VAL A 480 20.77 13.78 -19.07
CA VAL A 480 19.71 13.37 -19.99
C VAL A 480 20.17 12.16 -20.80
N GLY A 481 19.28 11.20 -21.00
CA GLY A 481 19.42 10.12 -21.97
C GLY A 481 18.62 10.46 -23.21
N LYS A 482 19.28 10.62 -24.36
CA LYS A 482 18.63 10.91 -25.65
C LYS A 482 18.75 9.74 -26.62
N VAL A 483 17.70 9.45 -27.38
CA VAL A 483 17.79 8.50 -28.50
C VAL A 483 18.81 9.03 -29.51
N ASP A 484 19.74 8.18 -29.92
CA ASP A 484 20.65 8.47 -31.03
C ASP A 484 19.86 8.32 -32.33
N GLY A 485 19.69 9.42 -33.07
CA GLY A 485 18.92 9.47 -34.32
C GLY A 485 19.61 8.79 -35.49
#